data_AF-U7QMD6-F1
#
_entry.id   AF-U7QMD6-F1
#
_cell.length_a   1.000
_cell.length_b   1.000
_cell.length_c   1.000
_cell.angle_alpha   90.00
_cell.angle_beta   90.00
_cell.angle_gamma   90.00
#
_symmetry.space_group_name_H-M   'P 1'
#
loop_
_entity.id
_entity.type
_entity.pdbx_description
1 polymer ?
#
loop_
_entity_poly.entity_id
_entity_poly.type
_entity_poly.pdbx_seq_one_letter_code
_entity_poly.pdbx_strand_id
1 'polypeptide(L)'
;MPLSGDNLERNKALLTGSSIAGALRNYLRERNKGYGKSDRRIDIAAKLFGDLFAYEDEKSLSEKHKIRLRENDTQSSLIIDDAISAKPIQSELRDGVKINSITRTAVDKAKYDLELLQGGTEFPLCFELLIEKDSNERELRKGLAIALSGLEQGEISLGMKKRRGFGRCHVKEWQVWHFNLEDPGDRMAWLKFEHWHTALFSELPSYSSIKDAFTQANINKVDFDELEREDQRDRFTINATFTLASPLLIRSGQAETGRAPDVVHLKSARIINEVKYFLASCLRQQMFSQAIAWLNLLPQEITVWTSENLELFLLAYFLLQPSRSKLPILSGTSLAGVLRHRAERIVKTLQCSFNQNPECDQEPEIIKSIFGHVENKRSQASRLIVREAEIEEYEELVQTRIAIDRFTGGAYHGALFQEQPVFANDETELKLEIELRNPDQHEIGLLLLLLKDLWTEDLPVGGSSSVGRGRLQGKEATLVWLKEGKSWTISQPDLKENYLEITGSDRQDLENYVNRLVEYAQQETTKNDQA
;
A
#
# COMPACT_ATOMS: atom_id res chain seq x y z
N MET A 1 18.93 4.69 -1.10
CA MET A 1 19.26 3.69 -2.14
C MET A 1 18.66 4.22 -3.42
N PRO A 2 19.44 4.30 -4.51
CA PRO A 2 18.93 4.80 -5.78
C PRO A 2 17.93 3.81 -6.40
N LEU A 3 17.01 4.33 -7.21
CA LEU A 3 16.09 3.49 -7.99
C LEU A 3 16.85 2.66 -9.04
N SER A 4 16.36 1.46 -9.33
CA SER A 4 16.84 0.67 -10.47
C SER A 4 16.40 1.33 -11.77
N GLY A 5 17.37 1.74 -12.59
CA GLY A 5 17.15 2.22 -13.96
C GLY A 5 17.73 1.24 -14.98
N ASP A 6 17.20 1.27 -16.19
CA ASP A 6 17.80 0.53 -17.30
C ASP A 6 19.05 1.26 -17.84
N ASN A 7 20.10 0.50 -18.11
CA ASN A 7 21.38 1.02 -18.63
C ASN A 7 21.26 1.41 -20.12
N LEU A 8 20.34 0.80 -20.86
CA LEU A 8 20.10 1.09 -22.28
C LEU A 8 19.15 2.29 -22.45
N GLU A 9 18.04 2.31 -21.71
CA GLU A 9 17.10 3.42 -21.66
C GLU A 9 17.28 4.26 -20.39
N ARG A 10 18.39 5.04 -20.32
CA ARG A 10 18.86 5.80 -19.14
C ARG A 10 17.84 6.67 -18.39
N ASN A 11 16.67 6.94 -18.97
CA ASN A 11 15.63 7.77 -18.40
C ASN A 11 14.34 6.99 -18.06
N LYS A 12 14.31 5.65 -18.07
CA LYS A 12 13.13 4.86 -17.71
C LYS A 12 13.39 3.95 -16.50
N ALA A 13 12.34 3.73 -15.71
CA ALA A 13 12.42 2.92 -14.51
C ALA A 13 12.43 1.45 -14.90
N LEU A 14 13.21 0.65 -14.19
CA LEU A 14 13.26 -0.80 -14.34
C LEU A 14 12.61 -1.46 -13.14
N LEU A 15 11.56 -2.24 -13.39
CA LEU A 15 10.99 -3.18 -12.45
C LEU A 15 11.45 -4.59 -12.83
N THR A 16 12.36 -5.16 -12.05
CA THR A 16 12.96 -6.45 -12.41
C THR A 16 11.95 -7.60 -12.27
N GLY A 17 11.98 -8.55 -13.21
CA GLY A 17 11.20 -9.78 -13.20
C GLY A 17 11.45 -10.59 -11.94
N SER A 18 12.67 -10.56 -11.39
CA SER A 18 13.00 -11.16 -10.08
C SER A 18 12.26 -10.52 -8.91
N SER A 19 12.05 -9.19 -8.93
CA SER A 19 11.30 -8.48 -7.88
C SER A 19 9.80 -8.80 -7.98
N ILE A 20 9.28 -8.88 -9.20
CA ILE A 20 7.89 -9.29 -9.47
C ILE A 20 7.69 -10.74 -9.02
N ALA A 21 8.54 -11.66 -9.46
CA ALA A 21 8.53 -13.07 -9.10
C ALA A 21 8.53 -13.28 -7.58
N GLY A 22 9.44 -12.60 -6.87
CA GLY A 22 9.52 -12.68 -5.42
C GLY A 22 8.25 -12.20 -4.72
N ALA A 23 7.62 -11.13 -5.23
CA ALA A 23 6.38 -10.59 -4.68
C ALA A 23 5.19 -11.53 -4.94
N LEU A 24 5.04 -12.01 -6.17
CA LEU A 24 3.99 -12.95 -6.57
C LEU A 24 4.10 -14.28 -5.80
N ARG A 25 5.30 -14.86 -5.72
CA ARG A 25 5.56 -16.09 -4.95
C ARG A 25 5.21 -15.92 -3.48
N ASN A 26 5.63 -14.81 -2.87
CA ASN A 26 5.34 -14.54 -1.47
C ASN A 26 3.83 -14.42 -1.21
N TYR A 27 3.12 -13.71 -2.10
CA TYR A 27 1.68 -13.57 -2.02
C TYR A 27 0.96 -14.90 -2.16
N LEU A 28 1.31 -15.70 -3.17
CA LEU A 28 0.74 -17.02 -3.39
C LEU A 28 0.96 -17.93 -2.18
N ARG A 29 2.17 -17.95 -1.62
CA ARG A 29 2.46 -18.69 -0.39
C ARG A 29 1.59 -18.24 0.78
N GLU A 30 1.50 -16.92 1.01
CA GLU A 30 0.70 -16.37 2.11
C GLU A 30 -0.78 -16.74 1.95
N ARG A 31 -1.34 -16.65 0.75
CA ARG A 31 -2.74 -17.02 0.47
C ARG A 31 -3.00 -18.52 0.65
N ASN A 32 -2.07 -19.38 0.27
CA ASN A 32 -2.24 -20.84 0.38
C ASN A 32 -1.90 -21.43 1.75
N LYS A 33 -1.06 -20.77 2.57
CA LYS A 33 -0.56 -21.34 3.84
C LYS A 33 -0.75 -20.44 5.06
N GLY A 34 -1.15 -19.19 4.86
CA GLY A 34 -1.18 -18.16 5.89
C GLY A 34 0.17 -17.45 6.08
N TYR A 35 0.16 -16.38 6.88
CA TYR A 35 1.34 -15.54 7.08
C TYR A 35 2.44 -16.25 7.87
N GLY A 36 3.70 -16.00 7.48
CA GLY A 36 4.89 -16.45 8.22
C GLY A 36 5.21 -17.94 8.07
N LYS A 37 4.49 -18.69 7.23
CA LYS A 37 4.82 -20.08 6.91
C LYS A 37 5.85 -20.15 5.77
N SER A 38 6.82 -21.07 5.88
CA SER A 38 7.80 -21.37 4.83
C SER A 38 7.21 -22.26 3.74
N ASP A 39 7.71 -22.15 2.50
CA ASP A 39 7.39 -23.07 1.40
C ASP A 39 7.96 -24.46 1.65
N ARG A 40 7.44 -25.45 0.91
CA ARG A 40 7.97 -26.79 0.70
C ARG A 40 7.90 -27.10 -0.80
N ARG A 41 8.67 -28.09 -1.27
CA ARG A 41 8.69 -28.55 -2.68
C ARG A 41 7.30 -28.87 -3.25
N ILE A 42 6.42 -29.44 -2.43
CA ILE A 42 5.08 -29.87 -2.87
C ILE A 42 4.08 -28.72 -3.01
N ASP A 43 4.41 -27.53 -2.49
CA ASP A 43 3.48 -26.42 -2.44
C ASP A 43 3.37 -25.74 -3.82
N ILE A 44 2.19 -25.21 -4.13
CA ILE A 44 1.88 -24.56 -5.41
C ILE A 44 2.85 -23.44 -5.80
N ALA A 45 3.38 -22.70 -4.81
CA ALA A 45 4.35 -21.63 -5.04
C ALA A 45 5.71 -22.18 -5.50
N ALA A 46 6.13 -23.35 -5.03
CA ALA A 46 7.33 -24.02 -5.53
C ALA A 46 7.11 -24.55 -6.95
N LYS A 47 5.96 -25.17 -7.21
CA LYS A 47 5.64 -25.68 -8.56
C LYS A 47 5.56 -24.58 -9.61
N LEU A 48 5.00 -23.42 -9.28
CA LEU A 48 4.84 -22.32 -10.24
C LEU A 48 6.14 -21.54 -10.48
N PHE A 49 6.89 -21.23 -9.42
CA PHE A 49 8.08 -20.37 -9.46
C PHE A 49 9.41 -21.14 -9.44
N GLY A 50 9.37 -22.47 -9.49
CA GLY A 50 10.53 -23.35 -9.36
C GLY A 50 10.98 -23.57 -7.91
N ASP A 51 11.92 -24.49 -7.71
CA ASP A 51 12.39 -24.85 -6.38
C ASP A 51 13.39 -23.85 -5.78
N LEU A 52 13.35 -23.73 -4.45
CA LEU A 52 14.39 -23.06 -3.69
C LEU A 52 15.56 -24.02 -3.41
N PHE A 53 16.77 -23.46 -3.29
CA PHE A 53 17.97 -24.24 -2.95
C PHE A 53 17.84 -25.08 -1.68
N ALA A 54 17.03 -24.63 -0.70
CA ALA A 54 16.75 -25.37 0.53
C ALA A 54 15.44 -24.89 1.17
N TYR A 55 14.64 -25.84 1.64
CA TYR A 55 13.43 -25.59 2.42
C TYR A 55 13.67 -25.78 3.93
N GLU A 56 12.81 -25.19 4.76
CA GLU A 56 13.00 -25.20 6.22
C GLU A 56 12.96 -26.63 6.80
N ASP A 57 12.05 -27.46 6.30
CA ASP A 57 11.86 -28.86 6.66
C ASP A 57 13.00 -29.77 6.17
N GLU A 58 13.85 -29.27 5.27
CA GLU A 58 14.99 -30.01 4.72
C GLU A 58 16.31 -29.68 5.43
N LYS A 59 16.36 -28.61 6.23
CA LYS A 59 17.61 -28.14 6.85
C LYS A 59 18.25 -29.18 7.76
N SER A 60 17.45 -29.95 8.48
CA SER A 60 17.89 -31.00 9.41
C SER A 60 18.27 -32.32 8.73
N LEU A 61 18.04 -32.47 7.42
CA LEU A 61 18.39 -33.68 6.69
C LEU A 61 19.91 -33.79 6.50
N SER A 62 20.41 -35.03 6.35
CA SER A 62 21.82 -35.24 6.03
C SER A 62 22.13 -34.75 4.61
N GLU A 63 23.39 -34.34 4.36
CA GLU A 63 23.81 -33.83 3.04
C GLU A 63 23.51 -34.79 1.89
N LYS A 64 23.66 -36.11 2.12
CA LYS A 64 23.31 -37.13 1.13
C LYS A 64 21.83 -37.12 0.75
N HIS A 65 20.93 -36.84 1.70
CA HIS A 65 19.51 -36.70 1.41
C HIS A 65 19.19 -35.38 0.71
N LYS A 66 19.83 -34.27 1.11
CA LYS A 66 19.66 -32.98 0.42
C LYS A 66 20.08 -33.06 -1.05
N ILE A 67 21.20 -33.71 -1.35
CA ILE A 67 21.67 -33.91 -2.74
C ILE A 67 20.62 -34.66 -3.55
N ARG A 68 20.07 -35.77 -3.03
CA ARG A 68 19.01 -36.53 -3.71
C ARG A 68 17.72 -35.72 -3.91
N LEU A 69 17.36 -34.87 -2.94
CA LEU A 69 16.19 -34.00 -3.10
C LEU A 69 16.42 -32.97 -4.21
N ARG A 70 17.63 -32.42 -4.30
CA ARG A 70 18.03 -31.45 -5.33
C ARG A 70 18.12 -32.03 -6.74
N GLU A 71 18.28 -33.34 -6.88
CA GLU A 71 18.12 -34.02 -8.18
C GLU A 71 16.70 -33.87 -8.75
N ASN A 72 15.72 -33.53 -7.89
CA ASN A 72 14.34 -33.22 -8.29
C ASN A 72 14.02 -31.72 -8.28
N ASP A 73 15.03 -30.83 -8.16
CA ASP A 73 14.81 -29.37 -8.24
C ASP A 73 14.22 -29.05 -9.62
N THR A 74 13.08 -28.34 -9.61
CA THR A 74 12.40 -27.92 -10.84
C THR A 74 12.69 -26.47 -11.20
N GLN A 75 12.78 -26.19 -12.51
CA GLN A 75 12.80 -24.81 -13.01
C GLN A 75 11.43 -24.16 -12.87
N SER A 76 11.39 -22.83 -12.91
CA SER A 76 10.13 -22.08 -12.90
C SER A 76 9.32 -22.38 -14.17
N SER A 77 8.07 -22.81 -14.01
CA SER A 77 7.12 -22.89 -15.12
C SER A 77 6.62 -21.51 -15.56
N LEU A 78 6.72 -20.51 -14.69
CA LEU A 78 6.35 -19.13 -14.98
C LEU A 78 7.59 -18.30 -15.34
N ILE A 79 7.62 -17.78 -16.55
CA ILE A 79 8.59 -16.80 -17.03
C ILE A 79 8.01 -15.41 -16.77
N ILE A 80 8.85 -14.53 -16.23
CA ILE A 80 8.48 -13.16 -15.84
C ILE A 80 9.53 -12.23 -16.39
N ASP A 81 9.11 -11.37 -17.30
CA ASP A 81 10.02 -10.41 -17.92
C ASP A 81 10.30 -9.23 -17.00
N ASP A 82 11.47 -8.63 -17.21
CA ASP A 82 11.75 -7.29 -16.71
C ASP A 82 10.79 -6.29 -17.36
N ALA A 83 10.23 -5.38 -16.56
CA ALA A 83 9.30 -4.37 -17.03
C ALA A 83 9.94 -2.98 -17.01
N ILE A 84 9.91 -2.30 -18.15
CA ILE A 84 10.43 -0.93 -18.28
C ILE A 84 9.25 0.05 -18.29
N SER A 85 9.32 1.13 -17.52
CA SER A 85 8.21 2.08 -17.39
C SER A 85 7.78 2.67 -18.74
N ALA A 86 6.47 2.81 -18.96
CA ALA A 86 5.93 3.35 -20.20
C ALA A 86 6.34 4.82 -20.46
N LYS A 87 6.62 5.57 -19.39
CA LYS A 87 7.04 6.96 -19.41
C LYS A 87 8.41 7.12 -18.73
N PRO A 88 9.16 8.19 -19.03
CA PRO A 88 10.41 8.48 -18.34
C PRO A 88 10.25 8.59 -16.81
N ILE A 89 11.32 8.24 -16.08
CA ILE A 89 11.39 8.30 -14.61
C ILE A 89 11.02 9.70 -14.16
N GLN A 90 10.05 9.76 -13.28
CA GLN A 90 9.84 10.90 -12.41
C GLN A 90 10.04 10.40 -10.99
N SER A 91 11.14 10.81 -10.36
CA SER A 91 11.44 10.43 -8.98
C SER A 91 10.86 11.44 -8.00
N GLU A 92 10.55 10.94 -6.81
CA GLU A 92 10.18 11.71 -5.63
C GLU A 92 11.25 11.43 -4.57
N LEU A 93 11.88 12.48 -4.06
CA LEU A 93 12.82 12.39 -2.95
C LEU A 93 12.08 12.63 -1.64
N ARG A 94 12.31 11.77 -0.66
CA ARG A 94 11.79 11.94 0.69
C ARG A 94 12.89 11.79 1.72
N ASP A 95 12.94 12.75 2.62
CA ASP A 95 13.80 12.67 3.79
C ASP A 95 13.30 11.61 4.77
N GLY A 96 14.22 10.83 5.29
CA GLY A 96 14.04 9.97 6.45
C GLY A 96 15.00 10.36 7.56
N VAL A 97 14.56 10.18 8.81
CA VAL A 97 15.45 10.20 9.97
C VAL A 97 15.59 8.79 10.52
N LYS A 98 16.80 8.39 10.88
CA LYS A 98 17.03 7.12 11.57
C LYS A 98 16.52 7.27 13.01
N ILE A 99 15.67 6.34 13.44
CA ILE A 99 15.17 6.29 14.81
C ILE A 99 16.00 5.26 15.58
N ASN A 100 16.42 5.62 16.79
CA ASN A 100 17.09 4.70 17.71
C ASN A 100 16.07 3.64 18.17
N SER A 101 16.44 2.36 18.05
CA SER A 101 15.54 1.25 18.41
C SER A 101 15.21 1.17 19.90
N ILE A 102 16.07 1.71 20.76
CA ILE A 102 15.92 1.70 22.22
C ILE A 102 15.27 3.00 22.68
N THR A 103 15.89 4.16 22.40
CA THR A 103 15.41 5.45 22.93
C THR A 103 14.21 6.00 22.16
N ARG A 104 13.88 5.43 21.01
CA ARG A 104 12.79 5.88 20.11
C ARG A 104 12.92 7.33 19.63
N THR A 105 14.07 7.96 19.85
CA THR A 105 14.41 9.30 19.38
C THR A 105 15.12 9.26 18.04
N ALA A 106 15.07 10.35 17.29
CA ALA A 106 15.89 10.52 16.09
C ALA A 106 17.38 10.45 16.49
N VAL A 107 18.15 9.64 15.76
CA VAL A 107 19.60 9.57 15.92
C VAL A 107 20.20 10.84 15.33
N ASP A 108 21.05 11.50 16.11
CA ASP A 108 21.70 12.74 15.69
C ASP A 108 22.45 12.55 14.35
N LYS A 109 22.27 13.52 13.44
CA LYS A 109 22.87 13.56 12.09
C LYS A 109 22.61 12.34 11.20
N ALA A 110 21.62 11.50 11.51
CA ALA A 110 21.30 10.32 10.72
C ALA A 110 20.08 10.54 9.80
N LYS A 111 20.12 11.64 9.03
CA LYS A 111 19.19 11.91 7.94
C LYS A 111 19.61 11.08 6.72
N TYR A 112 18.65 10.49 6.01
CA TYR A 112 18.88 9.77 4.77
C TYR A 112 17.78 10.05 3.77
N ASP A 113 18.11 10.03 2.49
CA ASP A 113 17.14 10.30 1.44
C ASP A 113 16.63 8.99 0.84
N LEU A 114 15.32 8.92 0.66
CA LEU A 114 14.61 7.86 -0.04
C LEU A 114 14.24 8.38 -1.42
N GLU A 115 14.70 7.69 -2.45
CA GLU A 115 14.25 7.91 -3.81
C GLU A 115 13.09 6.95 -4.11
N LEU A 116 11.98 7.51 -4.58
CA LEU A 116 10.74 6.81 -4.85
C LEU A 116 10.31 7.06 -6.28
N LEU A 117 9.70 6.07 -6.92
CA LEU A 117 8.96 6.30 -8.15
C LEU A 117 7.68 7.05 -7.82
N GLN A 118 7.36 8.08 -8.61
CA GLN A 118 6.10 8.81 -8.45
C GLN A 118 4.89 7.90 -8.69
N GLY A 119 3.81 8.17 -7.96
CA GLY A 119 2.53 7.52 -8.14
C GLY A 119 2.01 7.68 -9.57
N GLY A 120 1.39 6.62 -10.11
CA GLY A 120 0.93 6.59 -11.50
C GLY A 120 2.04 6.36 -12.54
N THR A 121 3.20 5.85 -12.12
CA THR A 121 4.16 5.25 -13.05
C THR A 121 3.62 3.89 -13.51
N GLU A 122 3.52 3.70 -14.81
CA GLU A 122 2.92 2.51 -15.43
C GLU A 122 4.01 1.62 -16.02
N PHE A 123 3.84 0.31 -15.84
CA PHE A 123 4.76 -0.73 -16.32
C PHE A 123 3.96 -1.76 -17.11
N PRO A 124 4.30 -2.02 -18.39
CA PRO A 124 3.79 -3.18 -19.10
C PRO A 124 4.36 -4.45 -18.47
N LEU A 125 3.50 -5.37 -18.06
CA LEU A 125 3.89 -6.64 -17.44
C LEU A 125 3.64 -7.79 -18.41
N CYS A 126 4.65 -8.65 -18.58
CA CYS A 126 4.57 -9.84 -19.42
C CYS A 126 4.83 -11.09 -18.57
N PHE A 127 3.95 -12.08 -18.72
CA PHE A 127 4.00 -13.36 -18.01
C PHE A 127 3.76 -14.49 -19.00
N GLU A 128 4.65 -15.49 -19.03
CA GLU A 128 4.48 -16.69 -19.85
C GLU A 128 4.45 -17.93 -18.96
N LEU A 129 3.34 -18.67 -18.98
CA LEU A 129 3.19 -19.91 -18.23
C LEU A 129 3.39 -21.11 -19.16
N LEU A 130 4.49 -21.82 -18.97
CA LEU A 130 4.77 -23.08 -19.64
C LEU A 130 4.10 -24.23 -18.90
N ILE A 131 3.31 -25.02 -19.62
CA ILE A 131 2.62 -26.19 -19.07
C ILE A 131 3.09 -27.43 -19.83
N GLU A 132 3.94 -28.21 -19.18
CA GLU A 132 4.43 -29.47 -19.73
C GLU A 132 3.42 -30.60 -19.55
N LYS A 133 3.53 -31.63 -20.38
CA LYS A 133 2.58 -32.77 -20.43
C LYS A 133 2.37 -33.45 -19.08
N ASP A 134 3.43 -33.62 -18.30
CA ASP A 134 3.40 -34.32 -17.01
C ASP A 134 3.15 -33.37 -15.82
N SER A 135 2.95 -32.08 -16.09
CA SER A 135 2.66 -31.07 -15.07
C SER A 135 1.20 -31.07 -14.65
N ASN A 136 0.94 -30.65 -13.41
CA ASN A 136 -0.42 -30.43 -12.94
C ASN A 136 -0.96 -29.09 -13.47
N GLU A 137 -1.48 -29.09 -14.70
CA GLU A 137 -2.05 -27.92 -15.39
C GLU A 137 -3.03 -27.13 -14.53
N ARG A 138 -3.96 -27.82 -13.83
CA ARG A 138 -4.98 -27.16 -12.99
C ARG A 138 -4.32 -26.38 -11.86
N GLU A 139 -3.32 -26.96 -11.21
CA GLU A 139 -2.62 -26.35 -10.09
C GLU A 139 -1.76 -25.16 -10.55
N LEU A 140 -1.06 -25.26 -11.68
CA LEU A 140 -0.29 -24.14 -12.25
C LEU A 140 -1.18 -22.95 -12.62
N ARG A 141 -2.29 -23.21 -13.32
CA ARG A 141 -3.26 -22.16 -13.70
C ARG A 141 -3.90 -21.52 -12.48
N LYS A 142 -4.24 -22.32 -11.46
CA LYS A 142 -4.74 -21.85 -10.17
C LYS A 142 -3.74 -20.92 -9.48
N GLY A 143 -2.47 -21.33 -9.41
CA GLY A 143 -1.41 -20.52 -8.79
C GLY A 143 -1.22 -19.19 -9.50
N LEU A 144 -1.21 -19.21 -10.84
CA LEU A 144 -1.12 -18.00 -11.65
C LEU A 144 -2.33 -17.08 -11.42
N ALA A 145 -3.55 -17.61 -11.49
CA ALA A 145 -4.78 -16.85 -11.28
C ALA A 145 -4.80 -16.15 -9.91
N ILE A 146 -4.41 -16.86 -8.84
CA ILE A 146 -4.28 -16.27 -7.50
C ILE A 146 -3.26 -15.12 -7.52
N ALA A 147 -2.07 -15.35 -8.06
CA ALA A 147 -0.99 -14.37 -8.09
C ALA A 147 -1.38 -13.09 -8.86
N LEU A 148 -1.97 -13.23 -10.05
CA LEU A 148 -2.41 -12.11 -10.87
C LEU A 148 -3.60 -11.36 -10.25
N SER A 149 -4.55 -12.07 -9.63
CA SER A 149 -5.65 -11.44 -8.88
C SER A 149 -5.13 -10.58 -7.73
N GLY A 150 -4.04 -11.01 -7.07
CA GLY A 150 -3.39 -10.21 -6.02
C GLY A 150 -2.76 -8.91 -6.51
N LEU A 151 -2.23 -8.90 -7.74
CA LEU A 151 -1.79 -7.65 -8.38
C LEU A 151 -2.99 -6.78 -8.76
N GLU A 152 -4.02 -7.35 -9.41
CA GLU A 152 -5.24 -6.64 -9.81
C GLU A 152 -5.92 -5.93 -8.62
N GLN A 153 -6.09 -6.62 -7.51
CA GLN A 153 -6.74 -6.10 -6.30
C GLN A 153 -5.83 -5.14 -5.49
N GLY A 154 -4.58 -4.95 -5.90
CA GLY A 154 -3.59 -4.13 -5.21
C GLY A 154 -3.19 -4.66 -3.83
N GLU A 155 -3.32 -5.97 -3.60
CA GLU A 155 -2.87 -6.64 -2.37
C GLU A 155 -1.36 -6.88 -2.38
N ILE A 156 -0.75 -6.93 -3.56
CA ILE A 156 0.68 -7.10 -3.74
C ILE A 156 1.35 -5.73 -3.81
N SER A 157 2.33 -5.51 -2.93
CA SER A 157 3.21 -4.34 -2.98
C SER A 157 4.63 -4.75 -3.38
N LEU A 158 5.30 -3.89 -4.14
CA LEU A 158 6.63 -4.12 -4.71
C LEU A 158 7.71 -3.30 -3.99
N GLY A 159 8.93 -3.84 -3.93
CA GLY A 159 10.07 -3.16 -3.33
C GLY A 159 10.10 -3.18 -1.79
N MET A 160 10.63 -2.12 -1.20
CA MET A 160 10.97 -2.01 0.23
C MET A 160 9.92 -1.27 1.04
N LYS A 161 9.96 -1.41 2.38
CA LYS A 161 9.09 -0.68 3.33
C LYS A 161 7.57 -0.85 3.07
N LYS A 162 7.17 -1.96 2.44
CA LYS A 162 5.77 -2.32 2.09
C LYS A 162 4.77 -2.17 3.24
N ARG A 163 5.19 -2.47 4.48
CA ARG A 163 4.34 -2.37 5.68
C ARG A 163 4.04 -0.93 6.12
N ARG A 164 4.63 0.06 5.44
CA ARG A 164 4.46 1.50 5.71
C ARG A 164 3.79 2.23 4.55
N GLY A 165 3.14 1.49 3.66
CA GLY A 165 2.36 2.02 2.54
C GLY A 165 3.11 2.20 1.22
N PHE A 166 4.42 1.93 1.18
CA PHE A 166 5.22 2.04 -0.05
C PHE A 166 4.99 0.86 -1.01
N GLY A 167 5.15 1.13 -2.31
CA GLY A 167 5.19 0.09 -3.33
C GLY A 167 3.83 -0.47 -3.74
N ARG A 168 2.73 0.17 -3.32
CA ARG A 168 1.37 -0.19 -3.75
C ARG A 168 1.28 -0.02 -5.27
N CYS A 169 0.81 -1.06 -5.94
CA CYS A 169 0.49 -1.06 -7.35
C CYS A 169 -0.83 -1.81 -7.56
N HIS A 170 -1.42 -1.65 -8.72
CA HIS A 170 -2.49 -2.51 -9.20
C HIS A 170 -2.37 -2.68 -10.71
N VAL A 171 -2.99 -3.72 -11.26
CA VAL A 171 -3.13 -3.85 -12.72
C VAL A 171 -4.45 -3.23 -13.14
N LYS A 172 -4.41 -2.43 -14.21
CA LYS A 172 -5.59 -1.80 -14.80
C LYS A 172 -6.31 -2.74 -15.75
N GLU A 173 -5.55 -3.44 -16.58
CA GLU A 173 -6.07 -4.23 -17.69
C GLU A 173 -5.18 -5.44 -17.99
N TRP A 174 -5.79 -6.50 -18.49
CA TRP A 174 -5.18 -7.75 -18.89
C TRP A 174 -5.51 -8.11 -20.33
N GLN A 175 -4.55 -8.70 -21.02
CA GLN A 175 -4.75 -9.49 -22.23
C GLN A 175 -4.11 -10.86 -22.01
N VAL A 176 -4.81 -11.92 -22.41
CA VAL A 176 -4.40 -13.29 -22.16
C VAL A 176 -4.59 -14.10 -23.43
N TRP A 177 -3.57 -14.91 -23.75
CA TRP A 177 -3.59 -15.84 -24.87
C TRP A 177 -3.34 -17.25 -24.34
N HIS A 178 -3.95 -18.23 -24.98
CA HIS A 178 -3.76 -19.64 -24.70
C HIS A 178 -3.43 -20.35 -26.01
N PHE A 179 -2.31 -21.06 -26.04
CA PHE A 179 -1.86 -21.81 -27.21
C PHE A 179 -1.69 -23.28 -26.83
N ASN A 180 -2.52 -24.16 -27.39
CA ASN A 180 -2.30 -25.59 -27.29
C ASN A 180 -1.31 -26.06 -28.37
N LEU A 181 -0.05 -26.25 -28.00
CA LEU A 181 0.98 -26.64 -28.97
C LEU A 181 0.81 -28.06 -29.54
N GLU A 182 -0.13 -28.88 -29.06
CA GLU A 182 -0.50 -30.12 -29.74
C GLU A 182 -1.35 -29.86 -31.00
N ASP A 183 -2.08 -28.74 -31.04
CA ASP A 183 -2.87 -28.32 -32.19
C ASP A 183 -2.02 -27.59 -33.25
N PRO A 184 -2.03 -28.00 -34.53
CA PRO A 184 -1.27 -27.35 -35.59
C PRO A 184 -1.61 -25.88 -35.83
N GLY A 185 -2.88 -25.49 -35.63
CA GLY A 185 -3.35 -24.12 -35.78
C GLY A 185 -2.80 -23.22 -34.68
N ASP A 186 -2.93 -23.65 -33.42
CA ASP A 186 -2.39 -22.93 -32.26
C ASP A 186 -0.86 -22.82 -32.31
N ARG A 187 -0.15 -23.86 -32.78
CA ARG A 187 1.30 -23.76 -33.03
C ARG A 187 1.64 -22.66 -34.02
N MET A 188 0.89 -22.55 -35.11
CA MET A 188 1.10 -21.51 -36.12
C MET A 188 0.76 -20.12 -35.57
N ALA A 189 -0.27 -20.01 -34.74
CA ALA A 189 -0.61 -18.76 -34.05
C ALA A 189 0.50 -18.33 -33.07
N TRP A 190 1.00 -19.26 -32.25
CA TRP A 190 2.11 -19.02 -31.33
C TRP A 190 3.40 -18.60 -32.05
N LEU A 191 3.73 -19.22 -33.19
CA LEU A 191 4.91 -18.82 -34.00
C LEU A 191 4.79 -17.42 -34.61
N LYS A 192 3.56 -16.97 -34.89
CA LYS A 192 3.28 -15.63 -35.44
C LYS A 192 3.07 -14.58 -34.35
N PHE A 193 2.96 -15.01 -33.10
CA PHE A 193 2.77 -14.10 -31.97
C PHE A 193 4.05 -13.28 -31.74
N GLU A 194 3.89 -11.97 -31.54
CA GLU A 194 5.01 -11.07 -31.33
C GLU A 194 5.51 -11.14 -29.89
N HIS A 195 6.31 -12.17 -29.57
CA HIS A 195 6.84 -12.41 -28.22
C HIS A 195 7.68 -11.27 -27.64
N TRP A 196 8.19 -10.37 -28.48
CA TRP A 196 8.93 -9.17 -28.05
C TRP A 196 8.02 -7.97 -27.72
N HIS A 197 6.72 -8.06 -28.01
CA HIS A 197 5.76 -7.00 -27.71
C HIS A 197 5.26 -7.16 -26.27
N THR A 198 5.74 -6.30 -25.37
CA THR A 198 5.40 -6.36 -23.94
C THR A 198 4.19 -5.51 -23.55
N ALA A 199 3.77 -4.57 -24.40
CA ALA A 199 2.62 -3.71 -24.17
C ALA A 199 1.29 -4.40 -24.54
N LEU A 200 0.18 -3.77 -24.20
CA LEU A 200 -1.14 -4.24 -24.65
C LEU A 200 -1.32 -3.93 -26.13
N PHE A 201 -1.87 -4.87 -26.88
CA PHE A 201 -2.26 -4.68 -28.27
C PHE A 201 -3.52 -3.83 -28.32
N SER A 202 -3.40 -2.59 -28.81
CA SER A 202 -4.49 -1.61 -28.87
C SER A 202 -5.68 -2.01 -29.75
N GLU A 203 -5.47 -2.94 -30.69
CA GLU A 203 -6.50 -3.43 -31.61
C GLU A 203 -7.31 -4.60 -31.03
N LEU A 204 -6.85 -5.17 -29.92
CA LEU A 204 -7.47 -6.32 -29.28
C LEU A 204 -8.17 -5.89 -27.98
N PRO A 205 -9.26 -6.58 -27.59
CA PRO A 205 -9.94 -6.28 -26.34
C PRO A 205 -9.00 -6.53 -25.16
N SER A 206 -8.99 -5.61 -24.20
CA SER A 206 -8.40 -5.78 -22.88
C SER A 206 -9.51 -5.89 -21.83
N TYR A 207 -9.18 -6.47 -20.69
CA TYR A 207 -10.15 -6.75 -19.62
C TYR A 207 -9.66 -6.20 -18.29
N SER A 208 -10.52 -5.53 -17.54
CA SER A 208 -10.17 -5.03 -16.20
C SER A 208 -10.06 -6.13 -15.15
N SER A 209 -10.58 -7.34 -15.43
CA SER A 209 -10.48 -8.50 -14.56
C SER A 209 -9.78 -9.68 -15.22
N ILE A 210 -8.86 -10.29 -14.50
CA ILE A 210 -8.16 -11.51 -14.90
C ILE A 210 -9.13 -12.69 -15.04
N LYS A 211 -10.22 -12.71 -14.28
CA LYS A 211 -11.30 -13.72 -14.40
C LYS A 211 -11.94 -13.64 -15.79
N ASP A 212 -12.27 -12.44 -16.23
CA ASP A 212 -12.87 -12.21 -17.54
C ASP A 212 -11.86 -12.52 -18.66
N ALA A 213 -10.61 -12.08 -18.51
CA ALA A 213 -9.55 -12.37 -19.47
C ALA A 213 -9.31 -13.88 -19.64
N PHE A 214 -9.29 -14.64 -18.54
CA PHE A 214 -9.14 -16.10 -18.56
C PHE A 214 -10.35 -16.78 -19.21
N THR A 215 -11.56 -16.29 -18.93
CA THR A 215 -12.80 -16.81 -19.53
C THR A 215 -12.79 -16.62 -21.05
N GLN A 216 -12.39 -15.44 -21.52
CA GLN A 216 -12.33 -15.11 -22.95
C GLN A 216 -11.21 -15.86 -23.68
N ALA A 217 -10.09 -16.11 -23.00
CA ALA A 217 -9.02 -16.98 -23.50
C ALA A 217 -9.37 -18.49 -23.44
N ASN A 218 -10.61 -18.85 -23.08
CA ASN A 218 -11.11 -20.22 -22.98
C ASN A 218 -10.30 -21.10 -22.00
N ILE A 219 -9.81 -20.48 -20.91
CA ILE A 219 -9.06 -21.14 -19.83
C ILE A 219 -10.07 -21.66 -18.78
N ASN A 220 -10.92 -22.60 -19.18
CA ASN A 220 -12.11 -23.02 -18.41
C ASN A 220 -11.83 -23.93 -17.19
N LYS A 221 -10.57 -24.03 -16.73
CA LYS A 221 -10.17 -24.98 -15.66
C LYS A 221 -9.88 -24.30 -14.31
N VAL A 222 -10.20 -23.01 -14.16
CA VAL A 222 -10.01 -22.27 -12.91
C VAL A 222 -11.35 -21.74 -12.42
N ASP A 223 -11.80 -22.21 -11.26
CA ASP A 223 -12.96 -21.66 -10.55
C ASP A 223 -12.49 -20.53 -9.64
N PHE A 224 -12.66 -19.29 -10.08
CA PHE A 224 -12.26 -18.10 -9.32
C PHE A 224 -13.02 -17.94 -7.99
N ASP A 225 -14.24 -18.45 -7.90
CA ASP A 225 -15.06 -18.35 -6.68
C ASP A 225 -14.56 -19.36 -5.62
N GLU A 226 -13.99 -20.49 -6.05
CA GLU A 226 -13.24 -21.42 -5.18
C GLU A 226 -11.96 -20.74 -4.63
N LEU A 227 -11.24 -19.97 -5.47
CA LEU A 227 -9.99 -19.30 -5.07
C LEU A 227 -10.16 -18.26 -3.97
N GLU A 228 -11.32 -17.60 -3.91
CA GLU A 228 -11.62 -16.61 -2.87
C GLU A 228 -11.87 -17.27 -1.51
N ARG A 229 -12.48 -18.46 -1.50
CA ARG A 229 -12.81 -19.20 -0.27
C ARG A 229 -11.61 -19.90 0.37
N GLU A 230 -10.53 -20.12 -0.38
CA GLU A 230 -9.35 -20.85 0.09
C GLU A 230 -8.29 -19.98 0.79
N ASP A 231 -8.54 -18.68 1.00
CA ASP A 231 -7.55 -17.80 1.61
C ASP A 231 -7.23 -18.20 3.05
N GLN A 232 -6.00 -18.71 3.27
CA GLN A 232 -5.50 -19.15 4.57
C GLN A 232 -4.91 -18.00 5.41
N ARG A 233 -4.94 -16.76 4.90
CA ARG A 233 -4.43 -15.60 5.63
C ARG A 233 -5.38 -15.22 6.76
N ASP A 234 -4.83 -15.03 7.94
CA ASP A 234 -5.55 -14.47 9.07
C ASP A 234 -5.19 -12.99 9.20
N ARG A 235 -6.14 -12.09 8.95
CA ARG A 235 -5.94 -10.64 9.04
C ARG A 235 -7.17 -9.94 9.60
N PHE A 236 -6.91 -8.88 10.36
CA PHE A 236 -7.90 -7.90 10.78
C PHE A 236 -7.62 -6.59 10.05
N THR A 237 -8.62 -6.01 9.40
CA THR A 237 -8.50 -4.76 8.64
C THR A 237 -9.42 -3.69 9.20
N ILE A 238 -8.94 -2.45 9.17
CA ILE A 238 -9.68 -1.23 9.53
C ILE A 238 -9.55 -0.28 8.35
N ASN A 239 -10.67 0.02 7.71
CA ASN A 239 -10.78 1.08 6.72
C ASN A 239 -11.66 2.17 7.31
N ALA A 240 -11.08 3.30 7.68
CA ALA A 240 -11.76 4.35 8.42
C ALA A 240 -11.63 5.71 7.73
N THR A 241 -12.74 6.42 7.59
CA THR A 241 -12.85 7.76 7.04
C THR A 241 -12.96 8.76 8.18
N PHE A 242 -12.09 9.77 8.16
CA PHE A 242 -12.04 10.84 9.15
C PHE A 242 -12.20 12.20 8.47
N THR A 243 -12.78 13.15 9.21
CA THR A 243 -12.60 14.58 8.95
C THR A 243 -11.41 15.09 9.74
N LEU A 244 -10.82 16.18 9.28
CA LEU A 244 -9.70 16.82 9.97
C LEU A 244 -10.24 17.95 10.86
N ALA A 245 -10.41 17.66 12.16
CA ALA A 245 -10.95 18.59 13.15
C ALA A 245 -9.99 19.75 13.47
N SER A 246 -8.69 19.58 13.24
CA SER A 246 -7.72 20.67 13.39
C SER A 246 -6.62 20.62 12.34
N PRO A 247 -5.97 21.75 12.00
CA PRO A 247 -5.00 21.80 10.91
C PRO A 247 -3.89 20.77 11.08
N LEU A 248 -3.56 20.05 10.02
CA LEU A 248 -2.54 19.01 10.04
C LEU A 248 -1.21 19.57 9.56
N LEU A 249 -0.22 19.62 10.45
CA LEU A 249 1.12 20.02 10.03
C LEU A 249 1.84 18.83 9.38
N ILE A 250 2.01 18.93 8.06
CA ILE A 250 2.80 18.00 7.25
C ILE A 250 4.17 18.62 6.90
N ARG A 251 4.45 19.87 7.30
CA ARG A 251 5.72 20.59 7.02
C ARG A 251 6.10 21.57 8.14
N SER A 252 7.35 21.61 8.59
CA SER A 252 7.93 22.82 9.21
C SER A 252 8.69 23.61 8.16
N GLY A 253 8.28 24.85 7.86
CA GLY A 253 8.92 25.68 6.85
C GLY A 253 10.22 26.28 7.37
N GLN A 254 11.36 25.84 6.83
CA GLN A 254 12.61 26.59 6.90
C GLN A 254 13.09 26.84 5.48
N ALA A 255 12.47 27.81 4.80
CA ALA A 255 13.09 28.63 3.74
C ALA A 255 12.02 29.51 3.07
N GLU A 256 12.44 30.73 2.73
CA GLU A 256 11.72 31.65 1.85
C GLU A 256 11.27 30.95 0.57
N THR A 257 10.06 31.32 0.14
CA THR A 257 9.38 30.86 -1.07
C THR A 257 10.33 30.76 -2.28
N GLY A 258 10.53 29.54 -2.78
CA GLY A 258 10.97 29.29 -4.16
C GLY A 258 12.46 28.99 -4.41
N ARG A 259 13.34 28.90 -3.40
CA ARG A 259 14.80 28.69 -3.63
C ARG A 259 15.48 27.58 -2.83
N ALA A 260 14.73 26.65 -2.26
CA ALA A 260 15.32 25.46 -1.63
C ALA A 260 14.85 24.20 -2.40
N PRO A 261 15.72 23.54 -3.20
CA PRO A 261 15.38 22.29 -3.87
C PRO A 261 15.09 21.12 -2.89
N ASP A 262 15.42 21.29 -1.61
CA ASP A 262 15.42 20.25 -0.57
C ASP A 262 14.16 20.22 0.32
N VAL A 263 13.00 20.71 -0.15
CA VAL A 263 11.81 20.90 0.73
C VAL A 263 10.52 20.27 0.19
N VAL A 264 10.62 19.34 -0.76
CA VAL A 264 9.47 18.71 -1.44
C VAL A 264 9.21 17.30 -0.88
N HIS A 265 9.10 17.13 0.45
CA HIS A 265 9.33 15.79 1.03
C HIS A 265 8.10 15.04 1.56
N LEU A 266 6.90 15.63 1.55
CA LEU A 266 5.66 14.96 2.01
C LEU A 266 4.42 15.26 1.14
N LYS A 267 4.62 15.79 -0.06
CA LYS A 267 3.60 15.77 -1.11
C LYS A 267 3.99 14.75 -2.15
N SER A 268 3.06 13.87 -2.52
CA SER A 268 3.30 12.91 -3.60
C SER A 268 2.57 13.33 -4.85
N ALA A 269 3.22 13.11 -5.98
CA ALA A 269 2.56 13.25 -7.27
C ALA A 269 1.54 12.11 -7.41
N ARG A 270 0.26 12.48 -7.45
CA ARG A 270 -0.85 11.56 -7.62
C ARG A 270 -1.68 12.00 -8.82
N ILE A 271 -2.30 11.03 -9.47
CA ILE A 271 -3.30 11.30 -10.51
C ILE A 271 -4.60 11.58 -9.75
N ILE A 272 -5.01 12.85 -9.70
CA ILE A 272 -6.25 13.24 -9.03
C ILE A 272 -7.43 12.91 -9.96
N ASN A 273 -8.44 12.25 -9.40
CA ASN A 273 -9.78 12.06 -9.97
C ASN A 273 -9.87 11.26 -11.28
N GLU A 274 -9.61 9.94 -11.29
CA GLU A 274 -9.97 9.10 -12.45
C GLU A 274 -11.51 9.08 -12.68
N VAL A 275 -12.37 9.04 -11.66
CA VAL A 275 -13.83 8.86 -11.86
C VAL A 275 -14.55 10.12 -12.33
N LYS A 276 -14.25 11.29 -11.74
CA LYS A 276 -14.79 12.60 -12.17
C LYS A 276 -14.26 12.96 -13.57
N TYR A 277 -13.04 12.52 -13.90
CA TYR A 277 -12.52 12.62 -15.25
C TYR A 277 -12.97 11.50 -16.18
N PHE A 278 -13.41 10.32 -15.75
CA PHE A 278 -13.74 9.20 -16.65
C PHE A 278 -15.07 9.41 -17.36
N LEU A 279 -16.12 9.81 -16.62
CA LEU A 279 -17.40 10.20 -17.23
C LEU A 279 -17.21 11.40 -18.17
N ALA A 280 -16.43 12.37 -17.71
CA ALA A 280 -16.17 13.55 -18.48
C ALA A 280 -15.11 13.29 -19.59
N SER A 281 -14.22 12.31 -19.50
CA SER A 281 -13.25 11.95 -20.56
C SER A 281 -13.91 11.08 -21.60
N CYS A 282 -14.79 10.14 -21.25
CA CYS A 282 -15.60 9.42 -22.24
C CYS A 282 -16.47 10.40 -23.04
N LEU A 283 -17.19 11.30 -22.37
CA LEU A 283 -17.96 12.35 -23.05
C LEU A 283 -17.05 13.29 -23.85
N ARG A 284 -15.90 13.72 -23.31
CA ARG A 284 -15.01 14.68 -23.99
C ARG A 284 -14.18 14.06 -25.12
N GLN A 285 -13.79 12.80 -25.02
CA GLN A 285 -13.08 12.05 -26.05
C GLN A 285 -14.05 11.73 -27.18
N GLN A 286 -15.31 11.38 -26.87
CA GLN A 286 -16.38 11.28 -27.86
C GLN A 286 -16.64 12.63 -28.55
N MET A 287 -16.72 13.74 -27.81
CA MET A 287 -16.86 15.07 -28.40
C MET A 287 -15.63 15.49 -29.22
N PHE A 288 -14.41 15.13 -28.81
CA PHE A 288 -13.18 15.45 -29.51
C PHE A 288 -13.02 14.64 -30.80
N SER A 289 -13.34 13.33 -30.76
CA SER A 289 -13.42 12.49 -31.96
C SER A 289 -14.51 12.96 -32.92
N GLN A 290 -15.66 13.40 -32.41
CA GLN A 290 -16.69 14.06 -33.22
C GLN A 290 -16.20 15.38 -33.80
N ALA A 291 -15.49 16.21 -33.03
CA ALA A 291 -14.93 17.47 -33.53
C ALA A 291 -13.90 17.23 -34.64
N ILE A 292 -13.02 16.22 -34.51
CA ILE A 292 -12.08 15.83 -35.57
C ILE A 292 -12.81 15.28 -36.80
N ALA A 293 -13.85 14.47 -36.61
CA ALA A 293 -14.67 13.98 -37.72
C ALA A 293 -15.38 15.13 -38.45
N TRP A 294 -15.89 16.14 -37.73
CA TRP A 294 -16.46 17.36 -38.30
C TRP A 294 -15.42 18.22 -39.03
N LEU A 295 -14.20 18.35 -38.48
CA LEU A 295 -13.10 19.04 -39.14
C LEU A 295 -12.70 18.39 -40.47
N ASN A 296 -12.75 17.06 -40.54
CA ASN A 296 -12.49 16.30 -41.78
C ASN A 296 -13.62 16.40 -42.82
N LEU A 297 -14.80 16.89 -42.44
CA LEU A 297 -15.95 17.11 -43.33
C LEU A 297 -16.01 18.56 -43.87
N LEU A 298 -15.12 19.45 -43.42
CA LEU A 298 -15.08 20.83 -43.92
C LEU A 298 -14.42 20.89 -45.32
N PRO A 299 -14.93 21.76 -46.22
CA PRO A 299 -14.28 22.01 -47.51
C PRO A 299 -12.81 22.44 -47.33
N GLN A 300 -11.90 21.97 -48.18
CA GLN A 300 -10.45 22.28 -48.11
C GLN A 300 -10.09 23.78 -48.23
N GLU A 301 -11.08 24.62 -48.57
CA GLU A 301 -10.94 26.06 -48.75
C GLU A 301 -11.04 26.86 -47.44
N ILE A 302 -11.40 26.21 -46.32
CA ILE A 302 -11.51 26.86 -45.00
C ILE A 302 -10.22 26.65 -44.21
N THR A 303 -9.46 27.72 -43.96
CA THR A 303 -8.26 27.70 -43.11
C THR A 303 -8.64 27.65 -41.63
N VAL A 304 -8.90 26.45 -41.11
CA VAL A 304 -9.34 26.27 -39.71
C VAL A 304 -8.19 26.49 -38.71
N TRP A 305 -6.94 26.30 -39.13
CA TRP A 305 -5.77 26.39 -38.27
C TRP A 305 -5.15 27.79 -38.26
N THR A 306 -5.92 28.79 -37.85
CA THR A 306 -5.36 30.07 -37.42
C THR A 306 -4.57 29.89 -36.12
N SER A 307 -3.68 30.83 -35.79
CA SER A 307 -2.92 30.79 -34.53
C SER A 307 -3.83 30.73 -33.30
N GLU A 308 -4.95 31.45 -33.32
CA GLU A 308 -5.95 31.47 -32.24
C GLU A 308 -6.67 30.12 -32.08
N ASN A 309 -7.03 29.46 -33.18
CA ASN A 309 -7.67 28.14 -33.14
C ASN A 309 -6.69 27.05 -32.69
N LEU A 310 -5.41 27.17 -33.04
CA LEU A 310 -4.36 26.30 -32.55
C LEU A 310 -4.15 26.47 -31.04
N GLU A 311 -4.16 27.71 -30.53
CA GLU A 311 -4.08 27.99 -29.09
C GLU A 311 -5.29 27.46 -28.32
N LEU A 312 -6.51 27.65 -28.83
CA LEU A 312 -7.74 27.10 -28.25
C LEU A 312 -7.73 25.57 -28.26
N PHE A 313 -7.27 24.95 -29.35
CA PHE A 313 -7.13 23.50 -29.46
C PHE A 313 -6.09 22.97 -28.47
N LEU A 314 -4.94 23.62 -28.36
CA LEU A 314 -3.90 23.26 -27.39
C LEU A 314 -4.39 23.48 -25.96
N LEU A 315 -5.10 24.56 -25.66
CA LEU A 315 -5.70 24.82 -24.36
C LEU A 315 -6.72 23.73 -23.99
N ALA A 316 -7.62 23.39 -24.91
CA ALA A 316 -8.57 22.29 -24.72
C ALA A 316 -7.83 20.96 -24.52
N TYR A 317 -6.83 20.65 -25.34
CA TYR A 317 -5.99 19.47 -25.20
C TYR A 317 -5.29 19.43 -23.83
N PHE A 318 -4.72 20.54 -23.35
CA PHE A 318 -4.09 20.62 -22.03
C PHE A 318 -5.08 20.48 -20.88
N LEU A 319 -6.29 21.03 -21.00
CA LEU A 319 -7.37 20.86 -20.02
C LEU A 319 -7.94 19.43 -20.00
N LEU A 320 -7.75 18.67 -21.09
CA LEU A 320 -8.19 17.28 -21.22
C LEU A 320 -7.19 16.26 -20.70
N GLN A 321 -5.92 16.64 -20.49
CA GLN A 321 -4.91 15.75 -19.93
C GLN A 321 -5.11 15.58 -18.42
N PRO A 322 -4.94 14.37 -17.85
CA PRO A 322 -4.94 14.19 -16.40
C PRO A 322 -3.82 15.04 -15.79
N SER A 323 -4.21 16.06 -15.00
CA SER A 323 -3.25 16.90 -14.30
C SER A 323 -2.69 16.14 -13.10
N ARG A 324 -1.40 15.79 -13.15
CA ARG A 324 -0.69 15.34 -11.94
C ARG A 324 -0.58 16.50 -10.98
N SER A 325 -1.14 16.33 -9.80
CA SER A 325 -1.06 17.30 -8.73
C SER A 325 -0.32 16.70 -7.53
N LYS A 326 0.40 17.55 -6.81
CA LYS A 326 1.15 17.16 -5.62
C LYS A 326 0.20 17.19 -4.43
N LEU A 327 -0.32 16.02 -4.05
CA LEU A 327 -1.21 15.86 -2.91
C LEU A 327 -0.42 15.73 -1.60
N PRO A 328 -0.83 16.40 -0.51
CA PRO A 328 -0.31 16.15 0.82
C PRO A 328 -0.62 14.73 1.26
N ILE A 329 0.36 14.06 1.84
CA ILE A 329 0.21 12.68 2.32
C ILE A 329 0.49 12.60 3.80
N LEU A 330 -0.41 11.95 4.54
CA LEU A 330 -0.12 11.43 5.86
C LEU A 330 0.66 10.12 5.70
N SER A 331 1.98 10.20 5.91
CA SER A 331 2.87 9.04 5.78
C SER A 331 2.50 7.90 6.73
N GLY A 332 2.47 6.68 6.20
CA GLY A 332 2.27 5.46 6.99
C GLY A 332 3.39 5.20 8.00
N THR A 333 4.60 5.75 7.80
CA THR A 333 5.66 5.68 8.81
C THR A 333 5.34 6.53 10.04
N SER A 334 4.86 7.75 9.81
CA SER A 334 4.50 8.70 10.85
C SER A 334 3.29 8.20 11.63
N LEU A 335 2.23 7.78 10.93
CA LEU A 335 1.02 7.25 11.56
C LEU A 335 1.31 5.99 12.39
N ALA A 336 2.07 5.03 11.85
CA ALA A 336 2.47 3.85 12.62
C ALA A 336 3.35 4.18 13.85
N GLY A 337 4.13 5.27 13.80
CA GLY A 337 4.89 5.75 14.95
C GLY A 337 4.00 6.30 16.07
N VAL A 338 3.02 7.13 15.68
CA VAL A 338 2.01 7.69 16.59
C VAL A 338 1.18 6.57 17.24
N LEU A 339 0.71 5.62 16.43
CA LEU A 339 -0.04 4.45 16.89
C LEU A 339 0.79 3.60 17.87
N ARG A 340 2.07 3.33 17.58
CA ARG A 340 2.96 2.57 18.48
C ARG A 340 3.06 3.24 19.85
N HIS A 341 3.36 4.53 19.87
CA HIS A 341 3.53 5.27 21.12
C HIS A 341 2.24 5.33 21.93
N ARG A 342 1.10 5.50 21.27
CA ARG A 342 -0.20 5.48 21.94
C ARG A 342 -0.54 4.09 22.49
N ALA A 343 -0.27 3.05 21.71
CA ALA A 343 -0.51 1.66 22.09
C ALA A 343 0.31 1.29 23.35
N GLU A 344 1.59 1.68 23.38
CA GLU A 344 2.46 1.48 24.53
C GLU A 344 1.90 2.16 25.78
N ARG A 345 1.43 3.42 25.66
CA ARG A 345 0.80 4.13 26.78
C ARG A 345 -0.46 3.44 27.30
N ILE A 346 -1.33 2.96 26.41
CA ILE A 346 -2.56 2.25 26.79
C ILE A 346 -2.19 0.99 27.59
N VAL A 347 -1.30 0.16 27.05
CA VAL A 347 -0.91 -1.10 27.69
C VAL A 347 -0.21 -0.85 29.03
N LYS A 348 0.72 0.10 29.10
CA LYS A 348 1.38 0.48 30.36
C LYS A 348 0.39 0.99 31.39
N THR A 349 -0.64 1.72 30.99
CA THR A 349 -1.69 2.19 31.91
C THR A 349 -2.50 1.03 32.50
N LEU A 350 -2.71 -0.04 31.74
CA LEU A 350 -3.41 -1.25 32.21
C LEU A 350 -2.52 -2.16 33.08
N GLN A 351 -1.22 -2.19 32.82
CA GLN A 351 -0.26 -3.07 33.51
C GLN A 351 0.34 -2.45 34.78
N CYS A 352 0.55 -1.13 34.77
CA CYS A 352 1.28 -0.42 35.81
C CYS A 352 0.33 0.28 36.78
N SER A 353 0.31 -0.17 38.03
CA SER A 353 -0.15 0.68 39.13
C SER A 353 0.95 1.71 39.40
N PHE A 354 0.62 3.01 39.28
CA PHE A 354 1.57 4.10 39.55
C PHE A 354 2.26 3.87 40.91
N ASN A 355 3.61 3.89 40.91
CA ASN A 355 4.52 3.75 42.06
C ASN A 355 4.90 2.33 42.56
N GLN A 356 4.65 1.23 41.84
CA GLN A 356 4.97 -0.11 42.38
C GLN A 356 5.89 -1.00 41.51
N ASN A 357 6.16 -0.70 40.24
CA ASN A 357 6.88 -1.67 39.38
C ASN A 357 8.02 -1.05 38.52
N PRO A 358 9.30 -1.44 38.73
CA PRO A 358 10.44 -1.04 37.91
C PRO A 358 10.40 -1.54 36.45
N GLU A 359 9.59 -2.55 36.14
CA GLU A 359 9.48 -3.10 34.78
C GLU A 359 8.63 -2.25 33.82
N CYS A 360 7.93 -1.23 34.34
CA CYS A 360 7.15 -0.29 33.53
C CYS A 360 7.99 0.56 32.55
N ASP A 361 9.31 0.54 32.70
CA ASP A 361 10.24 1.18 31.76
C ASP A 361 10.44 0.36 30.48
N GLN A 362 10.23 -0.96 30.51
CA GLN A 362 10.40 -1.81 29.33
C GLN A 362 9.20 -1.68 28.37
N GLU A 363 9.45 -1.95 27.09
CA GLU A 363 8.39 -1.97 26.09
C GLU A 363 7.60 -3.28 26.18
N PRO A 364 6.25 -3.25 26.32
CA PRO A 364 5.44 -4.45 26.47
C PRO A 364 5.57 -5.40 25.27
N GLU A 365 5.55 -6.71 25.51
CA GLU A 365 5.75 -7.74 24.48
C GLU A 365 4.70 -7.68 23.37
N ILE A 366 3.44 -7.35 23.71
CA ILE A 366 2.37 -7.09 22.74
C ILE A 366 2.76 -5.99 21.73
N ILE A 367 3.45 -4.93 22.16
CA ILE A 367 3.88 -3.84 21.28
C ILE A 367 5.01 -4.30 20.36
N LYS A 368 5.98 -5.07 20.87
CA LYS A 368 7.05 -5.66 20.06
C LYS A 368 6.48 -6.60 19.00
N SER A 369 5.49 -7.41 19.37
CA SER A 369 4.81 -8.36 18.47
C SER A 369 4.07 -7.67 17.33
N ILE A 370 3.30 -6.61 17.62
CA ILE A 370 2.48 -5.89 16.62
C ILE A 370 3.36 -5.00 15.74
N PHE A 371 4.19 -4.16 16.36
CA PHE A 371 4.94 -3.10 15.66
C PHE A 371 6.35 -3.53 15.23
N GLY A 372 6.75 -4.76 15.55
CA GLY A 372 8.06 -5.32 15.28
C GLY A 372 9.14 -4.76 16.21
N HIS A 373 10.26 -5.45 16.28
CA HIS A 373 11.41 -5.03 17.07
C HIS A 373 12.72 -5.47 16.41
N VAL A 374 13.79 -4.78 16.77
CA VAL A 374 15.15 -5.12 16.36
C VAL A 374 15.99 -5.20 17.62
N GLU A 375 16.34 -6.41 18.02
CA GLU A 375 17.19 -6.69 19.18
C GLU A 375 18.40 -7.50 18.73
N ASN A 376 19.58 -6.88 18.75
CA ASN A 376 20.84 -7.49 18.29
C ASN A 376 20.75 -8.03 16.84
N LYS A 377 21.05 -9.33 16.65
CA LYS A 377 20.97 -10.04 15.35
C LYS A 377 19.57 -10.61 15.05
N ARG A 378 18.63 -10.54 15.99
CA ARG A 378 17.25 -11.01 15.79
C ARG A 378 16.37 -9.79 15.49
N SER A 379 15.68 -9.84 14.37
CA SER A 379 14.73 -8.80 13.99
C SER A 379 13.41 -9.44 13.63
N GLN A 380 12.32 -8.87 14.15
CA GLN A 380 10.97 -9.25 13.80
C GLN A 380 10.32 -8.08 13.07
N ALA A 381 9.83 -8.33 11.86
CA ALA A 381 9.11 -7.33 11.10
C ALA A 381 7.68 -7.14 11.68
N SER A 382 7.20 -5.90 11.69
CA SER A 382 5.88 -5.48 12.23
C SER A 382 4.70 -6.19 11.59
N ARG A 383 3.83 -6.88 12.33
CA ARG A 383 2.60 -7.47 11.76
C ARG A 383 1.56 -6.42 11.35
N LEU A 384 1.65 -5.21 11.91
CA LEU A 384 0.84 -4.06 11.51
C LEU A 384 1.33 -3.44 10.20
N ILE A 385 0.40 -3.27 9.26
CA ILE A 385 0.58 -2.53 8.03
C ILE A 385 -0.29 -1.28 8.12
N VAL A 386 0.33 -0.13 7.87
CA VAL A 386 -0.36 1.17 7.84
C VAL A 386 -0.10 1.77 6.48
N ARG A 387 -1.16 1.98 5.70
CA ARG A 387 -1.06 2.58 4.37
C ARG A 387 -0.94 4.10 4.47
N GLU A 388 -0.35 4.69 3.45
CA GLU A 388 -0.31 6.14 3.31
C GLU A 388 -1.71 6.65 2.98
N ALA A 389 -2.09 7.78 3.59
CA ALA A 389 -3.38 8.39 3.35
C ALA A 389 -3.18 9.72 2.60
N GLU A 390 -3.93 9.87 1.50
CA GLU A 390 -3.95 11.08 0.69
C GLU A 390 -4.97 12.05 1.25
N ILE A 391 -4.66 13.34 1.20
CA ILE A 391 -5.57 14.41 1.61
C ILE A 391 -6.04 15.13 0.36
N GLU A 392 -7.29 14.87 0.00
CA GLU A 392 -7.98 15.55 -1.09
C GLU A 392 -8.68 16.80 -0.57
N GLU A 393 -8.98 17.75 -1.47
CA GLU A 393 -9.74 18.98 -1.20
C GLU A 393 -9.30 19.71 0.08
N TYR A 394 -8.17 20.43 0.01
CA TYR A 394 -7.57 21.10 1.17
C TYR A 394 -7.15 22.53 0.88
N GLU A 395 -7.00 23.33 1.94
CA GLU A 395 -6.45 24.69 1.86
C GLU A 395 -5.06 24.77 2.49
N GLU A 396 -4.16 25.52 1.83
CA GLU A 396 -2.83 25.80 2.38
C GLU A 396 -2.76 27.25 2.85
N LEU A 397 -2.63 27.43 4.16
CA LEU A 397 -2.38 28.75 4.74
C LEU A 397 -0.99 28.76 5.39
N VAL A 398 -0.19 29.76 5.04
CA VAL A 398 1.12 29.98 5.69
C VAL A 398 0.89 30.77 6.96
N GLN A 399 1.26 30.19 8.10
CA GLN A 399 1.21 30.82 9.41
C GLN A 399 2.61 31.19 9.88
N THR A 400 2.80 32.44 10.28
CA THR A 400 4.06 32.89 10.89
C THR A 400 3.96 32.78 12.41
N ARG A 401 4.97 32.19 13.05
CA ARG A 401 5.07 32.05 14.51
C ARG A 401 6.43 32.51 15.01
N ILE A 402 6.48 32.88 16.28
CA ILE A 402 7.71 33.25 16.97
C ILE A 402 8.12 32.08 17.86
N ALA A 403 9.39 31.67 17.79
CA ALA A 403 9.91 30.67 18.70
C ALA A 403 9.91 31.20 20.13
N ILE A 404 9.48 30.38 21.08
CA ILE A 404 9.50 30.75 22.50
C ILE A 404 10.79 30.22 23.11
N ASP A 405 11.51 31.07 23.82
CA ASP A 405 12.67 30.67 24.60
C ASP A 405 12.22 29.78 25.77
N ARG A 406 12.73 28.54 25.80
CA ARG A 406 12.33 27.52 26.78
C ARG A 406 12.69 27.85 28.23
N PHE A 407 13.60 28.80 28.47
CA PHE A 407 14.04 29.19 29.81
C PHE A 407 13.32 30.45 30.29
N THR A 408 13.09 31.41 29.40
CA THR A 408 12.49 32.71 29.79
C THR A 408 10.99 32.78 29.52
N GLY A 409 10.43 31.90 28.70
CA GLY A 409 9.04 31.97 28.25
C GLY A 409 8.74 33.16 27.32
N GLY A 410 9.75 33.98 27.00
CA GLY A 410 9.65 35.12 26.09
C GLY A 410 9.85 34.73 24.63
N ALA A 411 9.58 35.68 23.73
CA ALA A 411 9.92 35.55 22.32
C ALA A 411 11.45 35.41 22.14
N TYR A 412 11.89 34.36 21.46
CA TYR A 412 13.29 34.18 21.10
C TYR A 412 13.65 35.19 20.00
N HIS A 413 14.58 36.09 20.29
CA HIS A 413 14.95 37.18 19.39
C HIS A 413 15.41 36.65 18.03
N GLY A 414 14.76 37.14 16.95
CA GLY A 414 15.13 36.81 15.57
C GLY A 414 14.61 35.46 15.06
N ALA A 415 13.85 34.70 15.84
CA ALA A 415 13.34 33.38 15.44
C ALA A 415 11.85 33.41 15.04
N LEU A 416 11.53 34.21 14.02
CA LEU A 416 10.29 34.06 13.27
C LEU A 416 10.44 32.84 12.34
N PHE A 417 9.50 31.91 12.42
CA PHE A 417 9.45 30.77 11.50
C PHE A 417 8.04 30.61 10.94
N GLN A 418 7.97 30.13 9.70
CA GLN A 418 6.73 29.94 8.98
C GLN A 418 6.39 28.45 8.91
N GLU A 419 5.13 28.14 9.15
CA GLU A 419 4.57 26.80 9.05
C GLU A 419 3.45 26.81 8.02
N GLN A 420 3.32 25.71 7.27
CA GLN A 420 2.29 25.57 6.25
C GLN A 420 1.51 24.27 6.55
N PRO A 421 0.62 24.30 7.57
CA PRO A 421 -0.28 23.19 7.80
C PRO A 421 -1.34 23.10 6.71
N VAL A 422 -1.85 21.89 6.54
CA VAL A 422 -3.01 21.59 5.72
C VAL A 422 -4.26 21.91 6.54
N PHE A 423 -5.09 22.80 6.03
CA PHE A 423 -6.39 23.13 6.59
C PHE A 423 -7.45 22.33 5.86
N ALA A 424 -8.37 21.75 6.62
CA ALA A 424 -9.54 21.14 6.04
C ALA A 424 -10.61 22.17 5.72
N ASN A 425 -11.35 21.87 4.66
CA ASN A 425 -12.66 22.41 4.38
C ASN A 425 -13.74 21.35 4.71
N ASP A 426 -15.01 21.66 4.46
CA ASP A 426 -16.14 20.77 4.76
C ASP A 426 -16.13 19.45 3.94
N GLU A 427 -15.35 19.40 2.86
CA GLU A 427 -15.22 18.25 1.96
C GLU A 427 -13.94 17.43 2.21
N THR A 428 -13.03 17.89 3.08
CA THR A 428 -11.75 17.20 3.34
C THR A 428 -11.99 15.90 4.10
N GLU A 429 -11.75 14.78 3.43
CA GLU A 429 -11.76 13.45 4.03
C GLU A 429 -10.37 12.82 4.02
N LEU A 430 -10.05 12.13 5.12
CA LEU A 430 -8.83 11.35 5.28
C LEU A 430 -9.21 9.88 5.46
N LYS A 431 -8.81 9.03 4.51
CA LYS A 431 -9.06 7.59 4.55
C LYS A 431 -7.83 6.85 5.07
N LEU A 432 -7.97 6.22 6.24
CA LEU A 432 -6.93 5.40 6.86
C LEU A 432 -7.22 3.92 6.61
N GLU A 433 -6.23 3.21 6.08
CA GLU A 433 -6.26 1.76 5.88
C GLU A 433 -5.18 1.10 6.75
N ILE A 434 -5.60 0.27 7.71
CA ILE A 434 -4.75 -0.44 8.66
C ILE A 434 -5.04 -1.95 8.58
N GLU A 435 -3.99 -2.77 8.50
CA GLU A 435 -4.10 -4.25 8.51
C GLU A 435 -3.20 -4.82 9.61
N LEU A 436 -3.73 -5.72 10.44
CA LEU A 436 -2.97 -6.54 11.38
C LEU A 436 -2.99 -8.00 10.92
N ARG A 437 -1.80 -8.57 10.71
CA ARG A 437 -1.61 -9.96 10.30
C ARG A 437 -1.54 -10.93 11.48
N ASN A 438 -2.16 -12.09 11.35
CA ASN A 438 -2.35 -13.10 12.41
C ASN A 438 -2.74 -12.43 13.74
N PRO A 439 -3.89 -11.73 13.79
CA PRO A 439 -4.31 -11.00 14.98
C PRO A 439 -4.79 -11.96 16.08
N ASP A 440 -4.41 -11.67 17.33
CA ASP A 440 -5.06 -12.25 18.50
C ASP A 440 -6.18 -11.32 19.02
N GLN A 441 -7.15 -11.88 19.75
CA GLN A 441 -8.33 -11.12 20.24
C GLN A 441 -7.96 -9.88 21.07
N HIS A 442 -6.96 -9.99 21.94
CA HIS A 442 -6.49 -8.88 22.78
C HIS A 442 -5.79 -7.79 21.96
N GLU A 443 -5.13 -8.15 20.85
CA GLU A 443 -4.51 -7.20 19.93
C GLU A 443 -5.55 -6.41 19.13
N ILE A 444 -6.65 -7.08 18.73
CA ILE A 444 -7.81 -6.40 18.14
C ILE A 444 -8.39 -5.40 19.15
N GLY A 445 -8.53 -5.79 20.43
CA GLY A 445 -8.94 -4.89 21.50
C GLY A 445 -8.07 -3.63 21.59
N LEU A 446 -6.75 -3.77 21.47
CA LEU A 446 -5.82 -2.64 21.46
C LEU A 446 -6.02 -1.74 20.23
N LEU A 447 -6.20 -2.32 19.04
CA LEU A 447 -6.48 -1.58 17.81
C LEU A 447 -7.82 -0.81 17.89
N LEU A 448 -8.84 -1.37 18.54
CA LEU A 448 -10.11 -0.70 18.78
C LEU A 448 -9.95 0.54 19.67
N LEU A 449 -9.12 0.46 20.71
CA LEU A 449 -8.81 1.63 21.56
C LEU A 449 -8.01 2.69 20.80
N LEU A 450 -7.07 2.29 19.93
CA LEU A 450 -6.36 3.23 19.05
C LEU A 450 -7.32 3.91 18.06
N LEU A 451 -8.22 3.14 17.45
CA LEU A 451 -9.25 3.68 16.56
C LEU A 451 -10.14 4.66 17.31
N LYS A 452 -10.59 4.32 18.52
CA LYS A 452 -11.36 5.21 19.39
C LYS A 452 -10.60 6.53 19.64
N ASP A 453 -9.33 6.46 20.04
CA ASP A 453 -8.55 7.65 20.34
C ASP A 453 -8.33 8.54 19.10
N LEU A 454 -8.20 7.95 17.91
CA LEU A 454 -8.22 8.70 16.65
C LEU A 454 -9.60 9.28 16.35
N TRP A 455 -10.67 8.55 16.64
CA TRP A 455 -12.05 8.93 16.36
C TRP A 455 -12.51 10.12 17.19
N THR A 456 -12.11 10.17 18.46
CA THR A 456 -12.53 11.18 19.44
C THR A 456 -11.54 12.33 19.56
N GLU A 457 -10.74 12.59 18.52
CA GLU A 457 -9.72 13.65 18.48
C GLU A 457 -8.60 13.50 19.53
N ASP A 458 -8.57 12.47 20.37
CA ASP A 458 -7.65 12.41 21.51
C ASP A 458 -6.20 12.10 21.09
N LEU A 459 -6.02 11.33 20.02
CA LEU A 459 -4.72 11.02 19.44
C LEU A 459 -4.39 11.96 18.26
N PRO A 460 -3.45 12.92 18.43
CA PRO A 460 -3.06 13.79 17.34
C PRO A 460 -2.03 13.10 16.43
N VAL A 461 -2.11 13.37 15.13
CA VAL A 461 -1.17 12.89 14.10
C VAL A 461 -0.38 14.05 13.47
N GLY A 462 0.79 13.77 12.92
CA GLY A 462 1.62 14.80 12.28
C GLY A 462 2.43 15.68 13.25
N GLY A 463 2.92 16.80 12.75
CA GLY A 463 3.80 17.72 13.50
C GLY A 463 3.05 18.70 14.39
N SER A 464 3.76 19.24 15.39
CA SER A 464 3.26 20.33 16.25
C SER A 464 1.94 20.00 16.98
N SER A 465 1.76 18.74 17.41
CA SER A 465 0.60 18.30 18.19
C SER A 465 0.45 19.04 19.53
N SER A 466 1.55 19.51 20.12
CA SER A 466 1.58 20.32 21.34
C SER A 466 0.87 21.66 21.24
N VAL A 467 0.51 22.10 20.02
CA VAL A 467 -0.27 23.33 19.78
C VAL A 467 -1.66 23.02 19.20
N GLY A 468 -2.15 21.80 19.39
CA GLY A 468 -3.50 21.39 19.04
C GLY A 468 -3.70 20.92 17.59
N ARG A 469 -2.63 20.65 16.85
CA ARG A 469 -2.71 20.22 15.43
C ARG A 469 -2.91 18.72 15.24
N GLY A 470 -3.45 18.38 14.07
CA GLY A 470 -3.60 17.02 13.56
C GLY A 470 -4.61 16.17 14.32
N ARG A 471 -5.70 16.79 14.76
CA ARG A 471 -6.83 16.10 15.39
C ARG A 471 -7.73 15.54 14.29
N LEU A 472 -8.04 14.25 14.38
CA LEU A 472 -8.96 13.57 13.48
C LEU A 472 -10.29 13.34 14.19
N GLN A 473 -11.39 13.41 13.44
CA GLN A 473 -12.71 13.06 13.93
C GLN A 473 -13.31 11.99 13.01
N GLY A 474 -13.79 10.88 13.58
CA GLY A 474 -14.25 9.75 12.77
C GLY A 474 -15.64 9.98 12.17
N LYS A 475 -15.82 9.53 10.93
CA LYS A 475 -17.10 9.58 10.18
C LYS A 475 -17.67 8.18 9.97
N GLU A 476 -16.83 7.29 9.46
CA GLU A 476 -17.21 5.90 9.16
C GLU A 476 -15.99 4.99 9.30
N ALA A 477 -16.17 3.74 9.73
CA ALA A 477 -15.17 2.70 9.59
C ALA A 477 -15.77 1.34 9.30
N THR A 478 -15.12 0.60 8.42
CA THR A 478 -15.36 -0.83 8.19
C THR A 478 -14.24 -1.64 8.81
N LEU A 479 -14.62 -2.58 9.69
CA LEU A 479 -13.74 -3.52 10.36
C LEU A 479 -14.02 -4.91 9.78
N VAL A 480 -12.97 -5.68 9.44
CA VAL A 480 -13.14 -7.06 8.91
C VAL A 480 -12.10 -7.98 9.52
N TRP A 481 -12.54 -9.07 10.14
CA TRP A 481 -11.69 -10.19 10.54
C TRP A 481 -11.92 -11.38 9.60
N LEU A 482 -10.96 -11.62 8.70
CA LEU A 482 -11.12 -12.58 7.60
C LEU A 482 -11.35 -14.01 8.09
N LYS A 483 -10.57 -14.49 9.06
CA LYS A 483 -10.61 -15.87 9.54
C LYS A 483 -11.93 -16.23 10.23
N GLU A 484 -12.48 -15.31 11.01
CA GLU A 484 -13.75 -15.50 11.72
C GLU A 484 -14.97 -15.17 10.84
N GLY A 485 -14.74 -14.64 9.62
CA GLY A 485 -15.82 -14.18 8.74
C GLY A 485 -16.66 -13.04 9.32
N LYS A 486 -16.09 -12.28 10.26
CA LYS A 486 -16.79 -11.18 10.96
C LYS A 486 -16.47 -9.84 10.33
N SER A 487 -17.49 -8.99 10.23
CA SER A 487 -17.35 -7.62 9.77
C SER A 487 -18.29 -6.68 10.53
N TRP A 488 -17.82 -5.47 10.81
CA TRP A 488 -18.59 -4.42 11.48
C TRP A 488 -18.43 -3.11 10.71
N THR A 489 -19.53 -2.37 10.59
CA THR A 489 -19.51 -0.99 10.09
C THR A 489 -19.91 -0.06 11.21
N ILE A 490 -19.04 0.90 11.52
CA ILE A 490 -19.25 1.96 12.51
C ILE A 490 -19.50 3.26 11.75
N SER A 491 -20.60 3.95 12.01
CA SER A 491 -20.90 5.25 11.43
C SER A 491 -21.24 6.27 12.50
N GLN A 492 -20.84 7.52 12.27
CA GLN A 492 -21.26 8.69 13.04
C GLN A 492 -22.03 9.63 12.11
N PRO A 493 -23.36 9.48 12.01
CA PRO A 493 -24.18 10.24 11.05
C PRO A 493 -24.19 11.75 11.34
N ASP A 494 -24.23 12.12 12.62
CA ASP A 494 -24.06 13.50 13.08
C ASP A 494 -22.81 13.61 13.96
N LEU A 495 -21.82 14.35 13.47
CA LEU A 495 -20.58 14.64 14.19
C LEU A 495 -20.80 15.45 15.48
N LYS A 496 -21.98 16.06 15.65
CA LYS A 496 -22.37 16.82 16.85
C LYS A 496 -23.09 15.96 17.90
N GLU A 497 -23.59 14.79 17.50
CA GLU A 497 -24.23 13.87 18.43
C GLU A 497 -23.23 12.82 18.93
N ASN A 498 -23.36 12.45 20.21
CA ASN A 498 -22.49 11.46 20.85
C ASN A 498 -23.07 10.05 20.73
N TYR A 499 -23.41 9.66 19.50
CA TYR A 499 -23.98 8.35 19.19
C TYR A 499 -23.26 7.72 17.99
N LEU A 500 -23.01 6.42 18.10
CA LEU A 500 -22.42 5.60 17.03
C LEU A 500 -23.42 4.53 16.62
N GLU A 501 -23.63 4.42 15.32
CA GLU A 501 -24.34 3.31 14.71
C GLU A 501 -23.34 2.20 14.40
N ILE A 502 -23.60 0.99 14.89
CA ILE A 502 -22.76 -0.18 14.63
C ILE A 502 -23.65 -1.25 14.01
N THR A 503 -23.30 -1.66 12.79
CA THR A 503 -24.01 -2.69 12.01
C THR A 503 -23.07 -3.82 11.60
N GLY A 504 -23.62 -4.94 11.11
CA GLY A 504 -22.86 -6.12 10.70
C GLY A 504 -22.91 -7.22 11.76
N SER A 505 -21.75 -7.65 12.23
CA SER A 505 -21.59 -8.73 13.23
C SER A 505 -21.97 -8.25 14.63
N ASP A 506 -21.99 -9.18 15.60
CA ASP A 506 -22.41 -8.87 16.98
C ASP A 506 -21.53 -7.77 17.59
N ARG A 507 -22.17 -6.69 18.07
CA ARG A 507 -21.49 -5.59 18.75
C ARG A 507 -20.79 -6.06 20.02
N GLN A 508 -21.32 -7.07 20.70
CA GLN A 508 -20.74 -7.59 21.94
C GLN A 508 -19.34 -8.17 21.72
N ASP A 509 -19.02 -8.64 20.51
CA ASP A 509 -17.69 -9.10 20.15
C ASP A 509 -16.62 -8.00 20.34
N LEU A 510 -16.93 -6.76 19.94
CA LEU A 510 -16.00 -5.63 20.04
C LEU A 510 -15.67 -5.33 21.51
N GLU A 511 -16.67 -5.34 22.38
CA GLU A 511 -16.47 -5.17 23.82
C GLU A 511 -15.68 -6.34 24.42
N ASN A 512 -15.98 -7.57 23.99
CA ASN A 512 -15.23 -8.74 24.40
C ASN A 512 -13.75 -8.65 24.02
N TYR A 513 -13.40 -8.17 22.81
CA TYR A 513 -12.00 -7.98 22.42
C TYR A 513 -11.26 -6.97 23.31
N VAL A 514 -11.92 -5.88 23.70
CA VAL A 514 -11.36 -4.92 24.67
C VAL A 514 -11.20 -5.56 26.05
N ASN A 515 -12.17 -6.35 26.51
CA ASN A 515 -12.04 -7.09 27.77
C ASN A 515 -10.88 -8.09 27.74
N ARG A 516 -10.64 -8.77 26.61
CA ARG A 516 -9.48 -9.65 26.42
C ARG A 516 -8.14 -8.91 26.53
N LEU A 517 -8.06 -7.65 26.11
CA LEU A 517 -6.87 -6.82 26.33
C LEU A 517 -6.64 -6.56 27.82
N VAL A 518 -7.69 -6.24 28.56
CA VAL A 518 -7.59 -6.00 30.01
C VAL A 518 -7.15 -7.27 30.74
N GLU A 519 -7.76 -8.41 30.42
CA GLU A 519 -7.37 -9.72 30.96
C GLU A 519 -5.90 -10.05 30.65
N TYR A 520 -5.47 -9.83 29.40
CA TYR A 520 -4.08 -10.04 28.98
C TYR A 520 -3.11 -9.19 29.81
N ALA A 521 -3.42 -7.90 29.98
CA ALA A 521 -2.57 -6.98 30.73
C ALA A 521 -2.44 -7.40 32.21
N GLN A 522 -3.52 -7.83 32.84
CA GLN A 522 -3.53 -8.28 34.25
C GLN A 522 -2.76 -9.61 34.45
N GLN A 523 -2.85 -10.53 33.49
CA GLN A 523 -2.14 -11.80 33.55
C GLN A 523 -0.62 -11.63 33.42
N GLU A 524 -0.15 -10.68 32.61
CA GLU A 524 1.28 -10.35 32.54
C GLU A 524 1.80 -9.80 33.87
N THR A 525 1.06 -8.90 34.53
CA THR A 525 1.45 -8.39 35.86
C THR A 525 1.62 -9.52 36.88
N THR A 526 0.70 -10.48 36.90
CA THR A 526 0.74 -11.61 37.85
C THR A 526 1.90 -12.57 37.60
N LYS A 527 2.30 -12.77 36.34
CA LYS A 527 3.48 -13.59 35.99
C LYS A 527 4.78 -12.97 36.46
N ASN A 528 4.86 -11.64 36.44
CA ASN A 528 6.06 -10.90 36.84
C ASN A 528 6.18 -10.82 38.37
N ASP A 529 5.07 -10.78 39.11
CA ASP A 529 5.09 -10.86 40.59
C ASP A 529 5.51 -12.25 41.12
N GLN A 530 5.48 -13.29 40.28
CA GLN A 530 5.84 -14.68 40.63
C GLN A 530 7.23 -15.13 40.14
N ALA A 531 7.91 -14.31 39.34
CA ALA A 531 9.26 -14.56 38.80
C ALA A 531 10.31 -13.80 39.63
#